data_AF-A0A6B2GK26-F1
#
_entry.id   AF-A0A6B2GK26-F1
#
_cell.length_a   1.000
_cell.length_b   1.000
_cell.length_c   1.000
_cell.angle_alpha   90.00
_cell.angle_beta   90.00
_cell.angle_gamma   90.00
#
_symmetry.space_group_name_H-M   'P 1'
#
loop_
_entity.id
_entity.type
_entity.pdbx_description
1 polymer ?
#
loop_
_entity_poly.entity_id
_entity_poly.type
_entity_poly.pdbx_seq_one_letter_code
_entity_poly.pdbx_strand_id
1 'polypeptide(L)'
;ELKGFSFNDQLYEVYYLDTLLADKILKQFKIVSKPAIEKLNVNTASFKEILHLPYIDYALTKKIFDYKDKVSEIRDLEELRKIEGFPLDKFDRIALYLKTK
;
A
#
# COMPACT_ATOMS: atom_id res chain seq x y z
N GLU A 1 8.95 2.88 5.44
CA GLU A 1 8.48 4.27 5.65
C GLU A 1 7.81 4.81 4.39
N LEU A 2 6.87 5.77 4.51
CA LEU A 2 6.00 6.20 3.40
C LEU A 2 6.67 7.12 2.35
N LYS A 3 7.85 7.70 2.65
CA LYS A 3 8.56 8.71 1.85
C LYS A 3 7.78 10.01 1.55
N GLY A 4 6.60 10.19 2.16
CA GLY A 4 5.71 11.35 1.99
C GLY A 4 4.24 10.92 1.91
N PHE A 5 3.33 11.89 1.75
CA PHE A 5 1.91 11.63 1.56
C PHE A 5 1.57 11.55 0.07
N SER A 6 0.91 10.46 -0.33
CA SER A 6 0.35 10.25 -1.66
C SER A 6 -1.16 10.54 -1.71
N PHE A 7 -1.83 10.44 -0.57
CA PHE A 7 -3.24 10.75 -0.39
C PHE A 7 -3.47 11.62 0.85
N ASN A 8 -4.46 12.50 0.79
CA ASN A 8 -4.75 13.47 1.86
C ASN A 8 -5.18 12.79 3.16
N ASP A 9 -5.95 11.72 3.05
CA ASP A 9 -6.51 10.95 4.16
C ASP A 9 -5.46 10.12 4.90
N GLN A 10 -4.25 9.96 4.36
CA GLN A 10 -3.11 9.45 5.14
C GLN A 10 -2.75 10.37 6.32
N LEU A 11 -3.22 11.62 6.31
CA LEU A 11 -3.07 12.50 7.47
C LEU A 11 -3.77 11.93 8.71
N TYR A 12 -4.90 11.23 8.55
CA TYR A 12 -5.60 10.56 9.65
C TYR A 12 -4.84 9.35 10.21
N GLU A 13 -3.80 8.88 9.52
CA GLU A 13 -2.94 7.77 9.94
C GLU A 13 -1.78 8.25 10.84
N VAL A 14 -1.63 9.57 11.04
CA VAL A 14 -0.57 10.15 11.89
C VAL A 14 -0.92 9.96 13.36
N TYR A 15 -0.04 9.25 14.07
CA TYR A 15 -0.21 8.97 15.49
C TYR A 15 -0.26 10.27 16.32
N TYR A 16 -1.18 10.33 17.27
CA TYR A 16 -1.51 11.51 18.10
C TYR A 16 -2.09 12.73 17.37
N LEU A 17 -2.40 12.64 16.06
CA LEU A 17 -3.11 13.71 15.38
C LEU A 17 -4.62 13.57 15.58
N ASP A 18 -5.21 14.57 16.23
CA ASP A 18 -6.67 14.65 16.39
C ASP A 18 -7.37 14.80 15.02
N THR A 19 -8.46 14.06 14.83
CA THR A 19 -9.20 14.03 13.55
C THR A 19 -9.79 15.40 13.18
N LEU A 20 -10.27 16.19 14.16
CA LEU A 20 -10.78 17.54 13.89
C LEU A 20 -9.65 18.50 13.51
N LEU A 21 -8.44 18.29 14.05
CA LEU A 21 -7.27 19.02 13.63
C LEU A 21 -6.85 18.63 12.20
N ALA A 22 -6.84 17.33 11.87
CA ALA A 22 -6.59 16.86 10.52
C ALA A 22 -7.57 17.47 9.50
N ASP A 23 -8.86 17.55 9.83
CA ASP A 23 -9.87 18.21 9.00
C ASP A 23 -9.56 19.69 8.76
N LYS A 24 -9.10 20.41 9.78
CA LYS A 24 -8.68 21.82 9.65
C LYS A 24 -7.46 21.96 8.75
N ILE A 25 -6.50 21.04 8.86
CA ILE A 25 -5.31 21.01 8.00
C ILE A 25 -5.72 20.78 6.55
N LEU A 26 -6.59 19.79 6.27
CA LEU A 26 -7.03 19.47 4.91
C LEU A 26 -7.88 20.55 4.24
N LYS A 27 -8.44 21.50 5.02
CA LYS A 27 -9.09 22.70 4.46
C LYS A 27 -8.11 23.75 3.95
N GLN A 28 -6.89 23.77 4.47
CA GLN A 28 -5.87 24.79 4.17
C GLN A 28 -4.74 24.25 3.29
N PHE A 29 -4.43 22.96 3.43
CA PHE A 29 -3.29 22.32 2.79
C PHE A 29 -3.75 21.17 1.90
N LYS A 30 -3.02 20.98 0.80
CA LYS A 30 -3.20 19.87 -0.13
C LYS A 30 -1.85 19.34 -0.56
N ILE A 31 -1.81 18.07 -0.94
CA ILE A 31 -0.62 17.48 -1.57
C ILE A 31 -0.43 18.14 -2.94
N VAL A 32 0.65 18.91 -3.09
CA VAL A 32 1.00 19.58 -4.36
C VAL A 32 1.87 18.68 -5.24
N SER A 33 2.79 17.93 -4.63
CA SER A 33 3.65 16.96 -5.29
C SER A 33 3.58 15.62 -4.57
N LYS A 34 3.47 14.53 -5.34
CA LYS A 34 3.51 13.17 -4.79
C LYS A 34 4.96 12.73 -4.61
N PRO A 35 5.26 11.89 -3.60
CA PRO A 35 6.58 11.33 -3.42
C PRO A 35 6.96 10.43 -4.60
N ALA A 36 8.25 10.42 -4.95
CA ALA A 36 8.80 9.43 -5.88
C ALA A 36 8.90 8.08 -5.17
N ILE A 37 8.02 7.15 -5.52
CA ILE A 37 7.98 5.80 -4.96
C ILE A 37 8.55 4.83 -5.99
N GLU A 38 9.64 4.18 -5.62
CA GLU A 38 10.15 3.04 -6.37
C GLU A 38 9.25 1.83 -6.10
N LYS A 39 8.61 1.34 -7.16
CA LYS A 39 7.67 0.23 -7.10
C LYS A 39 8.41 -1.10 -7.22
N LEU A 40 8.06 -2.02 -6.33
CA LEU A 40 8.60 -3.36 -6.29
C LEU A 40 7.77 -4.29 -7.20
N ASN A 41 8.44 -5.10 -8.02
CA ASN A 41 7.74 -6.09 -8.85
C ASN A 41 7.29 -7.27 -7.97
N VAL A 42 5.97 -7.44 -7.83
CA VAL A 42 5.38 -8.47 -6.95
C VAL A 42 5.73 -9.91 -7.37
N ASN A 43 6.00 -10.13 -8.66
CA ASN A 43 6.32 -11.46 -9.19
C ASN A 43 7.75 -11.87 -8.85
N THR A 44 8.70 -10.92 -8.94
CA THR A 44 10.14 -11.19 -8.78
C THR A 44 10.69 -10.86 -7.40
N ALA A 45 9.95 -10.08 -6.59
CA ALA A 45 10.36 -9.73 -5.25
C ALA A 45 10.46 -10.93 -4.32
N SER A 46 11.41 -10.86 -3.40
CA SER A 46 11.52 -11.76 -2.27
C SER A 46 10.46 -11.47 -1.20
N PHE A 47 10.20 -12.47 -0.35
CA PHE A 47 9.26 -12.34 0.76
C PHE A 47 9.63 -11.17 1.68
N LYS A 48 10.93 -11.00 1.97
CA LYS A 48 11.43 -9.95 2.85
C LYS A 48 11.22 -8.56 2.26
N GLU A 49 11.40 -8.39 0.94
CA GLU A 49 11.17 -7.10 0.29
C GLU A 49 9.70 -6.71 0.33
N ILE A 50 8.77 -7.64 0.07
CA ILE A 50 7.33 -7.39 0.17
C ILE A 50 6.92 -7.08 1.62
N LEU A 51 7.46 -7.82 2.59
CA LEU A 51 7.19 -7.60 4.02
C LEU A 51 7.63 -6.22 4.52
N HIS A 52 8.66 -5.63 3.92
CA HIS A 52 9.14 -4.30 4.30
C HIS A 52 8.30 -3.16 3.69
N LEU A 53 7.36 -3.45 2.79
CA LEU A 53 6.51 -2.43 2.19
C LEU A 53 5.49 -1.89 3.22
N PRO A 54 5.12 -0.61 3.12
CA PRO A 54 4.07 -0.04 3.95
C PRO A 54 2.73 -0.76 3.75
N TYR A 55 1.92 -0.82 4.81
CA TYR A 55 0.59 -1.44 4.82
C TYR A 55 0.55 -2.95 4.62
N ILE A 56 1.70 -3.61 4.51
CA ILE A 56 1.82 -5.06 4.37
C ILE A 56 2.44 -5.62 5.64
N ASP A 57 1.74 -6.57 6.27
CA ASP A 57 2.26 -7.34 7.39
C ASP A 57 2.67 -8.76 6.97
N TYR A 58 3.14 -9.55 7.93
CA TYR A 58 3.58 -10.93 7.67
C TYR A 58 2.45 -11.80 7.10
N ALA A 59 1.24 -11.69 7.65
CA ALA A 59 0.10 -12.50 7.24
C ALA A 59 -0.33 -12.17 5.81
N LEU A 60 -0.38 -10.89 5.47
CA LEU A 60 -0.68 -10.43 4.12
C LEU A 60 0.42 -10.82 3.14
N THR A 61 1.70 -10.69 3.52
CA THR A 61 2.84 -11.13 2.69
C THR A 61 2.70 -12.61 2.34
N LYS A 62 2.41 -13.45 3.33
CA LYS A 62 2.19 -14.89 3.12
C LYS A 62 1.06 -15.14 2.12
N LYS A 63 -0.09 -14.50 2.30
CA LYS A 63 -1.23 -14.64 1.38
C LYS A 63 -0.92 -14.19 -0.05
N ILE A 64 -0.11 -13.14 -0.22
CA ILE A 64 0.33 -12.67 -1.56
C ILE A 64 1.19 -13.74 -2.24
N PHE A 65 2.11 -14.37 -1.51
CA PHE A 65 2.94 -15.45 -2.04
C PHE A 65 2.12 -16.71 -2.33
N ASP A 66 1.24 -17.11 -1.42
CA ASP A 66 0.34 -18.26 -1.64
C ASP A 66 -0.55 -18.06 -2.89
N TYR A 67 -1.03 -16.82 -3.10
CA TYR A 67 -1.78 -16.47 -4.32
C TYR A 67 -0.88 -16.54 -5.56
N LYS A 68 0.32 -15.96 -5.52
CA LYS A 68 1.29 -16.01 -6.62
C LYS A 68 1.61 -17.44 -7.03
N ASP A 69 1.85 -18.33 -6.06
CA ASP A 69 2.15 -19.74 -6.30
C ASP A 69 0.95 -20.46 -6.95
N LYS A 70 -0.28 -20.08 -6.59
CA LYS A 70 -1.51 -20.62 -7.17
C LYS A 70 -1.75 -20.17 -8.62
N VAL A 71 -1.48 -18.91 -8.95
CA VAL A 71 -1.76 -18.35 -10.29
C VAL A 71 -0.54 -18.30 -11.21
N SER A 72 0.63 -18.70 -10.70
CA SER A 72 1.96 -18.64 -11.34
C SER A 72 2.50 -17.22 -11.60
N GLU A 73 1.66 -16.27 -11.98
CA GLU A 73 2.03 -14.87 -12.23
C GLU A 73 0.85 -13.94 -11.93
N ILE A 74 1.10 -12.86 -11.19
CA ILE A 74 0.15 -11.77 -10.98
C ILE A 74 0.30 -10.79 -12.14
N ARG A 75 -0.74 -10.69 -12.99
CA ARG A 75 -0.70 -9.87 -14.21
C ARG A 75 -1.22 -8.47 -13.96
N ASP A 76 -2.21 -8.35 -13.07
CA ASP A 76 -2.79 -7.10 -12.61
C ASP A 76 -2.77 -7.03 -11.09
N LEU A 77 -2.47 -5.86 -10.52
CA LEU A 77 -2.55 -5.66 -9.07
C LEU A 77 -3.98 -5.82 -8.56
N GLU A 78 -5.01 -5.59 -9.38
CA GLU A 78 -6.42 -5.84 -9.04
C GLU A 78 -6.67 -7.29 -8.62
N GLU A 79 -5.83 -8.23 -9.06
CA GLU A 79 -5.90 -9.62 -8.62
C GLU A 79 -5.65 -9.79 -7.12
N LEU A 80 -4.88 -8.88 -6.48
CA LEU A 80 -4.65 -8.91 -5.04
C LEU A 80 -5.95 -8.77 -4.25
N ARG A 81 -6.97 -8.10 -4.80
CA ARG A 81 -8.29 -7.99 -4.17
C ARG A 81 -9.02 -9.33 -4.06
N LYS A 82 -8.63 -10.33 -4.87
CA LYS A 82 -9.21 -11.69 -4.87
C LYS A 82 -8.62 -12.57 -3.76
N ILE A 83 -7.54 -12.12 -3.12
CA ILE A 83 -6.92 -12.83 -2.00
C ILE A 83 -7.88 -12.77 -0.81
N GLU A 84 -8.18 -13.95 -0.24
CA GLU A 84 -9.10 -14.04 0.89
C GLU A 84 -8.59 -13.23 2.10
N GLY A 85 -9.42 -12.32 2.60
CA GLY A 85 -9.07 -11.42 3.70
C GLY A 85 -7.98 -10.40 3.35
N PHE A 86 -7.86 -10.00 2.08
CA PHE A 86 -7.08 -8.84 1.68
C PHE A 86 -7.75 -7.55 2.20
N PRO A 87 -6.98 -6.58 2.76
CA PRO A 87 -7.53 -5.32 3.24
C PRO A 87 -7.91 -4.41 2.07
N LEU A 88 -9.17 -4.51 1.62
CA LEU A 88 -9.67 -3.77 0.47
C LEU A 88 -9.62 -2.25 0.68
N ASP A 89 -9.79 -1.79 1.92
CA ASP A 89 -9.66 -0.40 2.36
C ASP A 89 -8.24 0.15 2.19
N LYS A 90 -7.23 -0.73 2.18
CA LYS A 90 -5.81 -0.37 2.00
C LYS A 90 -5.29 -0.66 0.60
N PHE A 91 -6.11 -1.16 -0.31
CA PHE A 91 -5.65 -1.54 -1.65
C PHE A 91 -4.92 -0.39 -2.35
N ASP A 92 -5.55 0.78 -2.39
CA ASP A 92 -4.98 1.95 -3.09
C ASP A 92 -3.65 2.39 -2.46
N ARG A 93 -3.47 2.16 -1.15
CA ARG A 93 -2.23 2.40 -0.43
C ARG A 93 -1.14 1.39 -0.81
N ILE A 94 -1.48 0.11 -0.82
CA ILE A 94 -0.56 -0.99 -1.15
C ILE A 94 -0.11 -0.88 -2.63
N ALA A 95 -1.04 -0.56 -3.53
CA ALA A 95 -0.78 -0.42 -4.97
C ALA A 95 0.22 0.70 -5.33
N LEU A 96 0.46 1.66 -4.41
CA LEU A 96 1.52 2.65 -4.57
C LEU A 96 2.92 2.03 -4.62
N TYR A 97 3.11 0.89 -3.94
CA TYR A 97 4.42 0.28 -3.72
C TYR A 97 4.68 -0.95 -4.61
N LEU A 98 3.67 -1.42 -5.35
CA LEU A 98 3.75 -2.62 -6.17
C LEU A 98 3.60 -2.29 -7.67
N LYS A 99 4.16 -3.18 -8.49
CA LYS A 99 3.96 -3.28 -9.93
C LYS A 99 4.01 -4.76 -10.36
N THR A 100 3.52 -5.06 -11.56
CA THR A 100 3.57 -6.42 -12.13
C THR A 100 4.69 -6.59 -13.16
N LYS A 101 5.21 -5.49 -13.73
CA LYS A 101 6.34 -5.45 -14.68
C LYS A 101 7.31 -4.33 -14.33
#